data_AF-A0A8J8F9A1-F1
#
_entry.id   AF-A0A8J8F9A1-F1
#
_cell.length_a   1.000
_cell.length_b   1.000
_cell.length_c   1.000
_cell.angle_alpha   90.00
_cell.angle_beta   90.00
_cell.angle_gamma   90.00
#
_symmetry.space_group_name_H-M   'P 1'
#
loop_
_entity.id
_entity.type
_entity.pdbx_description
1 polymer ?
#
loop_
_entity_poly.entity_id
_entity_poly.type
_entity_poly.pdbx_seq_one_letter_code
_entity_poly.pdbx_strand_id
1 'polypeptide(L)'
;MTDKKPEIAITFNPQEWVDGPYHLDDGSDKQLNPAENRDPVTFIVPWEDGTDEEGTVFPDESYEANQLRSHPAAPDWVQDWEGPYYVRTKLVDDE
;
A
#
# COMPACT_ATOMS: atom_id res chain seq x y z
N MET A 1 -19.39 23.62 -14.18
CA MET A 1 -18.43 23.32 -13.10
C MET A 1 -18.00 21.89 -13.34
N THR A 2 -16.74 21.67 -13.66
CA THR A 2 -16.22 20.31 -13.79
C THR A 2 -15.92 19.87 -12.36
N ASP A 3 -16.87 19.18 -11.72
CA ASP A 3 -16.62 18.46 -10.48
C ASP A 3 -15.54 17.41 -10.76
N LYS A 4 -14.27 17.79 -10.64
CA LYS A 4 -13.18 16.83 -10.58
C LYS A 4 -13.34 16.11 -9.25
N LYS A 5 -13.66 14.82 -9.30
CA LYS A 5 -13.59 13.96 -8.12
C LYS A 5 -12.18 14.06 -7.53
N PRO A 6 -12.02 14.08 -6.20
CA PRO A 6 -10.71 14.21 -5.58
C PRO A 6 -9.86 12.98 -5.90
N GLU A 7 -8.55 13.16 -5.95
CA GLU A 7 -7.62 12.06 -6.20
C GLU A 7 -7.30 11.32 -4.90
N ILE A 8 -6.79 10.10 -5.02
CA ILE A 8 -6.47 9.27 -3.85
C ILE A 8 -4.97 9.00 -3.85
N ALA A 9 -4.32 9.40 -2.76
CA ALA A 9 -2.92 9.11 -2.50
C ALA A 9 -2.79 7.72 -1.89
N ILE A 10 -2.05 6.87 -2.58
CA ILE A 10 -1.81 5.48 -2.22
C ILE A 10 -0.37 5.35 -1.75
N THR A 11 -0.17 4.99 -0.49
CA THR A 11 1.15 4.77 0.10
C THR A 11 1.41 3.29 0.20
N PHE A 12 2.36 2.79 -0.59
CA PHE A 12 2.85 1.43 -0.53
C PHE A 12 4.00 1.33 0.49
N ASN A 13 3.85 0.43 1.46
CA ASN A 13 4.84 0.21 2.52
C ASN A 13 5.45 -1.18 2.35
N PRO A 14 6.64 -1.30 1.74
CA PRO A 14 7.32 -2.59 1.60
C PRO A 14 7.77 -3.11 2.96
N GLN A 15 7.65 -4.41 3.17
CA GLN A 15 8.08 -5.10 4.38
C GLN A 15 8.98 -6.29 4.06
N GLU A 16 9.78 -6.70 5.03
CA GLU A 16 10.57 -7.92 4.97
C GLU A 16 10.41 -8.75 6.25
N TRP A 17 10.58 -10.06 6.09
CA TRP A 17 10.63 -10.98 7.21
C TRP A 17 12.04 -10.96 7.79
N VAL A 18 12.20 -10.34 8.95
CA VAL A 18 13.46 -10.38 9.69
C VAL A 18 13.43 -11.49 10.73
N ASP A 19 14.58 -12.11 10.98
CA ASP A 19 14.75 -13.02 12.11
C ASP A 19 14.68 -12.21 13.41
N GLY A 20 13.76 -12.58 14.29
CA GLY A 20 13.57 -11.96 15.58
C GLY A 20 14.79 -12.17 16.48
N PRO A 21 15.04 -11.25 17.44
CA PRO A 21 16.20 -11.32 18.32
C PRO A 21 16.17 -12.49 19.31
N TYR A 22 15.03 -13.18 19.44
CA TYR A 22 14.86 -14.33 20.32
C TYR A 22 14.61 -15.56 19.45
N HIS A 23 15.56 -16.50 19.43
CA HIS A 23 15.31 -17.84 18.90
C HIS A 23 14.56 -18.63 19.98
N LEU A 24 13.24 -18.62 19.94
CA LEU A 24 12.48 -19.62 20.69
C LEU A 24 12.40 -20.86 19.77
N ASP A 25 12.67 -22.04 20.32
CA ASP A 25 12.83 -23.33 19.62
C ASP A 25 11.60 -23.80 18.78
N ASP A 26 10.63 -22.94 18.53
CA ASP A 26 9.34 -23.21 17.88
C ASP A 26 9.22 -22.67 16.44
N GLY A 27 10.27 -22.00 15.90
CA GLY A 27 10.30 -21.63 14.47
C GLY A 27 9.35 -20.50 14.05
N SER A 28 8.79 -19.77 15.03
CA SER A 28 7.81 -18.69 14.83
C SER A 28 8.41 -17.28 14.93
N ASP A 29 9.75 -17.13 14.91
CA ASP A 29 10.43 -15.88 15.28
C ASP A 29 10.58 -14.86 14.14
N LYS A 30 9.83 -14.97 13.04
CA LYS A 30 9.94 -13.99 11.94
C LYS A 30 9.02 -12.80 12.18
N GLN A 31 9.60 -11.60 12.27
CA GLN A 31 8.86 -10.35 12.42
C GLN A 31 8.75 -9.62 11.08
N LEU A 32 7.58 -9.04 10.79
CA LEU A 32 7.42 -8.10 9.68
C LEU A 32 7.99 -6.74 10.07
N ASN A 33 9.09 -6.36 9.44
CA ASN A 33 9.66 -5.03 9.57
C ASN A 33 9.57 -4.27 8.25
N PRO A 34 9.63 -2.92 8.26
CA PRO A 34 9.82 -2.14 7.03
C PRO A 34 11.06 -2.65 6.29
N ALA A 35 10.95 -2.75 4.97
CA ALA A 35 12.06 -3.24 4.16
C ALA A 35 13.26 -2.26 4.22
N GLU A 36 14.44 -2.75 4.57
CA GLU A 36 15.67 -1.94 4.67
C GLU A 36 16.18 -1.50 3.29
N ASN A 37 15.82 -2.24 2.23
CA ASN A 37 16.26 -1.96 0.87
C ASN A 37 15.33 -0.99 0.11
N ARG A 38 14.16 -0.62 0.67
CA ARG A 38 13.17 0.24 0.01
C ARG A 38 12.36 1.04 1.01
N ASP A 39 12.32 2.35 0.81
CA ASP A 39 11.40 3.24 1.53
C ASP A 39 9.95 3.11 1.02
N PRO A 40 8.95 3.44 1.85
CA PRO A 40 7.58 3.63 1.40
C PRO A 40 7.48 4.65 0.26
N VAL A 41 6.56 4.40 -0.67
CA VAL A 41 6.31 5.31 -1.79
C VAL A 41 4.85 5.66 -1.90
N THR A 42 4.58 6.91 -2.23
CA THR A 42 3.22 7.40 -2.49
C THR A 42 3.03 7.68 -3.97
N PHE A 43 1.93 7.18 -4.54
CA PHE A 43 1.48 7.48 -5.90
C PHE A 43 0.00 7.87 -5.88
N ILE A 44 -0.44 8.59 -6.91
CA ILE A 44 -1.80 9.11 -7.00
C ILE A 44 -2.61 8.26 -7.98
N VAL A 45 -3.81 7.89 -7.59
CA VAL A 45 -4.79 7.21 -8.44
C VAL A 45 -6.06 8.04 -8.57
N PRO A 46 -6.77 7.94 -9.70
CA PRO A 46 -8.11 8.52 -9.84
C PRO A 46 -9.05 8.02 -8.73
N TRP A 47 -10.04 8.84 -8.35
CA TRP A 47 -11.09 8.45 -7.40
C TRP A 47 -11.66 7.07 -7.71
N GLU A 48 -11.98 6.84 -8.98
CA GLU A 48 -12.68 5.64 -9.45
C GLU A 48 -11.86 4.36 -9.26
N ASP A 49 -10.54 4.48 -9.19
CA ASP A 49 -9.64 3.34 -8.98
C ASP A 49 -9.40 3.07 -7.49
N GLY A 50 -9.54 4.07 -6.61
CA GLY A 50 -9.29 3.94 -5.16
C GLY A 50 -10.55 3.87 -4.29
N THR A 51 -11.74 3.79 -4.89
CA THR A 51 -13.01 3.63 -4.18
C THR A 51 -13.79 2.41 -4.64
N ASP A 52 -14.65 1.90 -3.75
CA ASP A 52 -15.62 0.85 -4.09
C ASP A 52 -16.83 1.38 -4.90
N GLU A 53 -17.78 0.48 -5.18
CA GLU A 53 -19.02 0.76 -5.91
C GLU A 53 -19.95 1.75 -5.18
N GLU A 54 -19.79 1.92 -3.87
CA GLU A 54 -20.54 2.86 -3.04
C GLU A 54 -19.85 4.25 -3.00
N GLY A 55 -18.64 4.37 -3.58
CA GLY A 55 -17.83 5.58 -3.54
C GLY A 55 -17.09 5.76 -2.21
N THR A 56 -16.85 4.68 -1.48
CA THR A 56 -16.04 4.69 -0.26
C THR A 56 -14.59 4.38 -0.61
N VAL A 57 -13.66 5.17 -0.09
CA VAL A 57 -12.21 4.91 -0.25
C VAL A 57 -11.86 3.58 0.38
N PHE A 58 -11.04 2.77 -0.32
CA PHE A 58 -10.62 1.48 0.22
C PHE A 58 -9.91 1.65 1.57
N PRO A 59 -10.28 0.86 2.59
CA PRO A 59 -9.68 0.98 3.90
C PRO A 59 -8.19 0.62 3.87
N ASP A 60 -7.42 1.21 4.80
CA ASP A 60 -6.01 0.88 4.98
C ASP A 60 -5.83 -0.63 5.21
N GLU A 61 -4.78 -1.18 4.60
CA GLU A 61 -4.39 -2.59 4.73
C GLU A 61 -5.46 -3.60 4.23
N SER A 62 -6.48 -3.12 3.53
CA SER A 62 -7.52 -3.99 2.96
C SER A 62 -7.05 -4.76 1.74
N TYR A 63 -7.77 -5.82 1.39
CA TYR A 63 -7.49 -6.61 0.20
C TYR A 63 -7.58 -5.74 -1.07
N GLU A 64 -8.59 -4.90 -1.16
CA GLU A 64 -8.84 -3.97 -2.27
C GLU A 64 -7.75 -2.91 -2.37
N ALA A 65 -7.37 -2.28 -1.25
CA ALA A 65 -6.26 -1.33 -1.23
C ALA A 65 -4.94 -1.97 -1.70
N ASN A 66 -4.69 -3.23 -1.32
CA ASN A 66 -3.50 -3.96 -1.75
C ASN A 66 -3.49 -4.25 -3.26
N GLN A 67 -4.65 -4.34 -3.93
CA GLN A 67 -4.71 -4.49 -5.39
C GLN A 67 -4.19 -3.23 -6.12
N LEU A 68 -4.20 -2.07 -5.48
CA LEU A 68 -3.69 -0.81 -6.05
C LEU A 68 -2.19 -0.84 -6.31
N ARG A 69 -1.44 -1.78 -5.72
CA ARG A 69 -0.02 -1.95 -6.08
C ARG A 69 0.20 -2.28 -7.56
N SER A 70 -0.80 -2.92 -8.18
CA SER A 70 -0.77 -3.32 -9.60
C SER A 70 -1.33 -2.23 -10.51
N HIS A 71 -1.67 -1.06 -9.97
CA HIS A 71 -2.20 0.04 -10.74
C HIS A 71 -1.11 0.62 -11.66
N PRO A 72 -1.41 1.05 -12.90
CA PRO A 72 -0.41 1.60 -13.82
C PRO A 72 0.26 2.89 -13.33
N ALA A 73 -0.33 3.56 -12.32
CA ALA A 73 0.30 4.72 -11.66
C ALA A 73 1.35 4.32 -10.61
N ALA A 74 1.36 3.05 -10.18
CA ALA A 74 2.36 2.54 -9.26
C ALA A 74 3.72 2.39 -9.98
N PRO A 75 4.84 2.77 -9.32
CA PRO A 75 6.17 2.53 -9.86
C PRO A 75 6.39 1.05 -10.22
N ASP A 76 7.18 0.77 -11.28
CA ASP A 76 7.41 -0.62 -11.74
C ASP A 76 7.89 -1.53 -10.60
N TRP A 77 8.80 -1.06 -9.76
CA TRP A 77 9.32 -1.85 -8.63
C TRP A 77 8.26 -2.24 -7.58
N VAL A 78 7.17 -1.46 -7.45
CA VAL A 78 6.04 -1.78 -6.57
C VAL A 78 5.25 -2.94 -7.14
N GLN A 79 5.07 -2.97 -8.47
CA GLN A 79 4.42 -4.06 -9.19
C GLN A 79 5.26 -5.34 -9.12
N ASP A 80 6.59 -5.21 -9.16
CA ASP A 80 7.56 -6.30 -9.05
C ASP A 80 7.90 -6.69 -7.60
N TRP A 81 7.26 -6.10 -6.58
CA TRP A 81 7.60 -6.40 -5.17
C TRP A 81 7.12 -7.80 -4.76
N GLU A 82 8.08 -8.66 -4.41
CA GLU A 82 7.85 -10.06 -3.99
C GLU A 82 7.70 -10.22 -2.47
N GLY A 83 8.05 -9.20 -1.68
CA GLY A 83 7.98 -9.24 -0.22
C GLY A 83 6.57 -8.99 0.34
N PRO A 84 6.37 -9.15 1.65
CA PRO A 84 5.17 -8.63 2.32
C PRO A 84 5.09 -7.11 2.18
N TYR A 85 3.89 -6.57 2.26
CA TYR A 85 3.63 -5.14 2.18
C TYR A 85 2.24 -4.84 2.73
N TYR A 86 1.98 -3.56 2.97
CA TYR A 86 0.63 -3.05 3.17
C TYR A 86 0.46 -1.70 2.47
N VAL A 87 -0.77 -1.40 2.06
CA VAL A 87 -1.14 -0.15 1.42
C VAL A 87 -1.96 0.72 2.38
N ARG A 88 -1.71 2.02 2.35
CA ARG A 88 -2.55 3.04 2.99
C ARG A 88 -3.14 3.98 1.95
N THR A 89 -4.38 4.38 2.17
CA THR A 89 -5.10 5.28 1.28
C THR A 89 -5.39 6.60 1.98
N LYS A 90 -5.28 7.70 1.25
CA LYS A 90 -5.60 9.03 1.78
C LYS A 90 -6.20 9.88 0.67
N LEU A 91 -7.26 10.61 1.00
CA LEU A 91 -7.81 11.61 0.08
C LEU A 91 -6.81 12.75 -0.14
N VAL A 92 -6.60 13.10 -1.40
CA VAL A 92 -5.94 14.34 -1.79
C VAL A 92 -7.02 15.40 -1.79
N ASP A 93 -7.13 16.15 -0.70
CA ASP A 93 -7.91 17.38 -0.68
C ASP A 93 -7.24 18.40 -1.62
N ASP A 94 -8.00 18.88 -2.61
CA ASP A 94 -7.66 20.06 -3.42
C ASP A 94 -7.92 21.28 -2.53
N GLU A 95 -6.88 21.84 -1.92
CA GLU A 95 -6.97 23.09 -1.13
C GLU A 95 -7.18 24.32 -2.03
#